data_AF-A0A1J3JZQ4-F1
#
_entry.id   AF-A0A1J3JZQ4-F1
#
_cell.length_a   1.000
_cell.length_b   1.000
_cell.length_c   1.000
_cell.angle_alpha   90.00
_cell.angle_beta   90.00
_cell.angle_gamma   90.00
#
_symmetry.space_group_name_H-M   'P 1'
#
loop_
_entity.id
_entity.type
_entity.pdbx_description
1 polymer ?
#
loop_
_entity_poly.entity_id
_entity_poly.type
_entity_poly.pdbx_seq_one_letter_code
_entity_poly.pdbx_strand_id
1 'polypeptide(L)'
;MVVQSSTSQAELVAKDRIEYNDLVDSIKADSVSCSSEQKIETSNEAKDSRKDSRDLNDPVVRLKRDCVGIMAAFRIIKPFRQIVIVANTHLYWDPELADVKLAQAKYLLSRLARFKTLISEEFECTPSLLLAGDFNSIPGDQVYNYLVSGNAKPAEDIEEEEKAPVPLCSVYEVTRGEPKFTNCTPGFTNTLDYIFVSPSDLIKPVSILQLPDPESPDVDGFLPNHHHPSDHLPIGAEFEIRRE
;
A
#
# COMPACT_ATOMS: atom_id res chain seq x y z
N MET A 1 -31.26 -14.07 31.47
CA MET A 1 -30.62 -14.06 30.14
C MET A 1 -30.04 -12.67 29.93
N VAL A 2 -28.78 -12.46 30.32
CA VAL A 2 -28.12 -11.17 30.13
C VAL A 2 -27.62 -11.15 28.69
N VAL A 3 -28.32 -10.42 27.83
CA VAL A 3 -27.82 -10.08 26.51
C VAL A 3 -26.66 -9.12 26.74
N GLN A 4 -25.42 -9.65 26.77
CA GLN A 4 -24.25 -8.81 26.63
C GLN A 4 -24.34 -8.19 25.24
N SER A 5 -24.76 -6.92 25.16
CA SER A 5 -24.60 -6.15 23.93
C SER A 5 -23.10 -6.12 23.63
N SER A 6 -22.69 -6.61 22.46
CA SER A 6 -21.32 -6.45 22.00
C SER A 6 -21.05 -4.95 21.81
N THR A 7 -20.53 -4.28 22.84
CA THR A 7 -20.04 -2.91 22.69
C THR A 7 -18.88 -2.98 21.71
N SER A 8 -19.00 -2.31 20.57
CA SER A 8 -17.91 -2.24 19.58
C SER A 8 -16.62 -1.83 20.27
N GLN A 9 -15.50 -2.48 19.92
CA GLN A 9 -14.18 -2.14 20.46
C GLN A 9 -13.53 -0.98 19.69
N ALA A 10 -14.01 -0.69 18.48
CA ALA A 10 -13.56 0.41 17.64
C ALA A 10 -14.75 1.08 16.92
N GLU A 11 -14.62 2.37 16.64
CA GLU A 11 -15.60 3.18 15.91
C GLU A 11 -14.94 3.74 14.65
N LEU A 12 -15.56 3.54 13.48
CA LEU A 12 -15.12 4.18 12.24
C LEU A 12 -15.43 5.68 12.30
N VAL A 13 -14.41 6.52 12.26
CA VAL A 13 -14.59 7.99 12.33
C VAL A 13 -14.44 8.67 10.97
N ALA A 14 -13.60 8.13 10.08
CA ALA A 14 -13.46 8.64 8.73
C ALA A 14 -12.95 7.55 7.78
N LYS A 15 -13.17 7.73 6.48
CA LYS A 15 -12.61 6.86 5.44
C LYS A 15 -12.35 7.66 4.17
N ASP A 16 -11.37 7.23 3.40
CA ASP A 16 -11.08 7.76 2.08
C ASP A 16 -10.69 6.62 1.13
N ARG A 17 -10.81 6.88 -0.17
CA ARG A 17 -10.49 5.95 -1.25
C ARG A 17 -9.50 6.60 -2.20
N ILE A 18 -8.52 5.81 -2.64
CA ILE A 18 -7.56 6.17 -3.66
C ILE A 18 -8.00 5.50 -4.96
N GLU A 19 -8.20 6.30 -6.00
CA GLU A 19 -8.27 5.84 -7.38
C GLU A 19 -6.91 6.16 -8.01
N TYR A 20 -6.09 5.17 -8.35
CA TYR A 20 -4.76 5.47 -8.89
C TYR A 20 -4.81 6.13 -10.27
N ASN A 21 -5.95 6.02 -10.97
CA ASN A 21 -6.20 6.76 -12.20
C ASN A 21 -6.21 8.29 -12.00
N ASP A 22 -6.38 8.81 -10.77
CA ASP A 22 -6.26 10.24 -10.44
C ASP A 22 -4.86 10.80 -10.79
N LEU A 23 -3.82 9.95 -10.83
CA LEU A 23 -2.48 10.30 -11.30
C LEU A 23 -2.49 10.78 -12.74
N VAL A 24 -3.28 10.12 -13.59
CA VAL A 24 -3.38 10.42 -15.01
C VAL A 24 -4.06 11.76 -15.23
N ASP A 25 -5.09 12.06 -14.43
CA ASP A 25 -5.83 13.32 -14.52
C ASP A 25 -4.96 14.51 -14.07
N SER A 26 -4.08 14.28 -13.08
CA SER A 26 -3.10 15.27 -12.64
C SER A 26 -2.10 15.62 -13.76
N ILE A 27 -1.56 14.61 -14.44
CA ILE A 27 -0.64 14.80 -15.58
C ILE A 27 -1.32 15.53 -16.73
N LYS A 28 -2.58 15.21 -17.02
CA LYS A 28 -3.35 15.91 -18.05
C LYS A 28 -3.57 17.38 -17.67
N ALA A 29 -3.92 17.68 -16.42
CA ALA A 29 -4.09 19.04 -15.95
C ALA A 29 -2.79 19.86 -16.08
N ASP A 30 -1.65 19.28 -15.72
CA ASP A 30 -0.35 19.92 -15.84
C ASP A 30 0.03 20.17 -17.31
N SER A 31 -0.21 19.19 -18.20
CA SER A 31 0.04 19.35 -19.63
C SER A 31 -0.82 20.46 -20.27
N VAL A 32 -2.09 20.57 -19.87
CA VAL A 32 -3.01 21.62 -20.33
C VAL A 32 -2.62 22.99 -19.78
N SER A 33 -2.05 23.05 -18.58
CA SER A 33 -1.53 24.30 -18.00
C SER A 33 -0.29 24.83 -18.76
N CYS A 34 0.46 23.94 -19.41
CA CYS A 34 1.62 24.28 -20.25
C CYS A 34 1.29 24.45 -21.74
N SER A 35 0.09 24.06 -22.20
CA SER A 35 -0.27 24.07 -23.62
C SER A 35 -1.47 24.96 -23.93
N SER A 36 -1.41 26.23 -23.53
CA SER A 36 -2.28 27.26 -24.10
C SER A 36 -1.56 27.97 -25.25
N GLU A 37 -1.39 27.28 -26.38
CA GLU A 37 -1.29 27.86 -27.74
C GLU A 37 -1.10 26.74 -28.79
N GLN A 38 -2.20 26.23 -29.35
CA GLN A 38 -2.48 26.08 -30.80
C GLN A 38 -3.62 25.07 -31.07
N LYS A 39 -4.63 25.53 -31.83
CA LYS A 39 -5.74 24.77 -32.42
C LYS A 39 -5.26 23.91 -33.61
N ILE A 40 -5.94 22.80 -33.92
CA ILE A 40 -6.84 22.62 -35.10
C ILE A 40 -7.37 21.15 -35.23
N GLU A 41 -8.68 21.11 -35.48
CA GLU A 41 -9.72 20.18 -36.00
C GLU A 41 -9.47 18.77 -36.63
N THR A 42 -10.42 17.88 -36.24
CA THR A 42 -11.24 16.88 -37.00
C THR A 42 -10.67 15.62 -37.67
N SER A 43 -11.24 14.44 -37.36
CA SER A 43 -12.33 13.77 -38.13
C SER A 43 -12.61 12.32 -37.67
N ASN A 44 -13.85 11.86 -37.88
CA ASN A 44 -14.41 10.55 -37.50
C ASN A 44 -14.04 9.42 -38.49
N GLU A 45 -13.87 8.18 -38.01
CA GLU A 45 -14.74 7.01 -38.27
C GLU A 45 -14.05 5.67 -37.93
N ALA A 46 -14.90 4.70 -37.54
CA ALA A 46 -14.59 3.46 -36.84
C ALA A 46 -14.12 2.29 -37.74
N LYS A 47 -13.31 1.38 -37.16
CA LYS A 47 -13.61 -0.08 -37.16
C LYS A 47 -12.67 -0.89 -36.24
N ASP A 48 -13.32 -1.74 -35.48
CA ASP A 48 -12.85 -2.76 -34.54
C ASP A 48 -12.07 -3.91 -35.21
N SER A 49 -10.89 -4.24 -34.69
CA SER A 49 -10.49 -5.62 -34.30
C SER A 49 -9.00 -5.76 -33.93
N ARG A 50 -8.76 -6.23 -32.69
CA ARG A 50 -7.68 -7.17 -32.27
C ARG A 50 -6.22 -6.69 -32.26
N LYS A 51 -5.88 -5.92 -31.22
CA LYS A 51 -4.84 -6.14 -30.20
C LYS A 51 -4.71 -4.77 -29.55
N ASP A 52 -5.02 -4.66 -28.27
CA ASP A 52 -4.94 -3.41 -27.53
C ASP A 52 -3.46 -3.08 -27.26
N SER A 53 -2.69 -2.89 -28.33
CA SER A 53 -1.32 -2.39 -28.34
C SER A 53 -1.40 -0.88 -28.16
N ARG A 54 -1.97 -0.43 -27.04
CA ARG A 54 -1.89 0.98 -26.67
C ARG A 54 -0.42 1.26 -26.39
N ASP A 55 0.09 2.34 -26.95
CA ASP A 55 1.50 2.71 -26.85
C ASP A 55 1.87 2.94 -25.37
N LEU A 56 2.63 2.01 -24.78
CA LEU A 56 3.09 2.13 -23.40
C LEU A 56 4.16 3.23 -23.24
N ASN A 57 4.67 3.79 -24.33
CA ASN A 57 5.49 5.01 -24.25
C ASN A 57 4.66 6.23 -23.85
N ASP A 58 3.34 6.21 -24.06
CA ASP A 58 2.46 7.27 -23.57
C ASP A 58 2.23 7.10 -22.05
N PRO A 59 2.68 8.05 -21.21
CA PRO A 59 2.51 7.97 -19.75
C PRO A 59 1.03 7.93 -19.32
N VAL A 60 0.12 8.56 -20.08
CA VAL A 60 -1.33 8.53 -19.79
C VAL A 60 -1.88 7.12 -19.96
N VAL A 61 -1.46 6.42 -21.01
CA VAL A 61 -1.85 5.04 -21.28
C VAL A 61 -1.20 4.09 -20.27
N ARG A 62 0.08 4.30 -19.98
CA ARG A 62 0.87 3.41 -19.13
C ARG A 62 0.47 3.49 -17.65
N LEU A 63 0.16 4.67 -17.12
CA LEU A 63 -0.24 4.85 -15.71
C LEU A 63 -1.71 4.50 -15.45
N LYS A 64 -2.57 4.52 -16.48
CA LYS A 64 -4.00 4.22 -16.31
C LYS A 64 -4.21 2.73 -15.98
N ARG A 65 -4.42 2.42 -14.70
CA ARG A 65 -4.64 1.08 -14.16
C ARG A 65 -5.71 1.15 -13.09
N ASP A 66 -6.68 0.24 -13.13
CA ASP A 66 -7.83 0.23 -12.22
C ASP A 66 -7.50 -0.33 -10.82
N CYS A 67 -6.26 -0.13 -10.37
CA CYS A 67 -5.83 -0.40 -9.01
C CYS A 67 -6.47 0.62 -8.06
N VAL A 68 -6.64 0.23 -6.80
CA VAL A 68 -7.30 1.06 -5.79
C VAL A 68 -6.62 0.92 -4.45
N GLY A 69 -6.69 1.97 -3.63
CA GLY A 69 -6.34 1.93 -2.22
C GLY A 69 -7.53 2.35 -1.37
N ILE A 70 -7.61 1.85 -0.15
CA ILE A 70 -8.61 2.26 0.84
C ILE A 70 -7.92 2.61 2.15
N MET A 71 -8.45 3.61 2.85
CA MET A 71 -7.98 3.97 4.18
C MET A 71 -9.16 4.35 5.07
N ALA A 72 -9.04 4.02 6.34
CA ALA A 72 -10.06 4.30 7.34
C ALA A 72 -9.38 4.65 8.67
N ALA A 73 -9.93 5.66 9.34
CA ALA A 73 -9.54 6.03 10.69
C ALA A 73 -10.54 5.41 11.67
N PHE A 74 -10.02 4.70 12.66
CA PHE A 74 -10.80 4.07 13.72
C PHE A 74 -10.44 4.65 15.07
N ARG A 75 -11.45 5.03 15.86
CA ARG A 75 -11.29 5.37 17.27
C ARG A 75 -11.44 4.11 18.11
N ILE A 76 -10.37 3.72 18.79
CA ILE A 76 -10.35 2.55 19.67
C ILE A 76 -11.01 2.90 21.01
N ILE A 77 -12.20 2.37 21.28
CA ILE A 77 -13.05 2.83 22.39
C ILE A 77 -12.41 2.53 23.76
N LYS A 78 -11.71 1.40 23.90
CA LYS A 78 -10.98 1.00 25.09
C LYS A 78 -9.60 0.47 24.72
N PRO A 79 -8.55 0.69 25.52
CA PRO A 79 -8.56 1.41 26.80
C PRO A 79 -8.36 2.94 26.70
N PHE A 80 -7.77 3.47 25.62
CA PHE A 80 -7.24 4.85 25.62
C PHE A 80 -7.84 5.83 24.60
N ARG A 81 -8.92 5.47 23.88
CA ARG A 81 -9.55 6.35 22.85
C ARG A 81 -8.60 6.77 21.71
N GLN A 82 -7.52 6.02 21.51
CA GLN A 82 -6.53 6.23 20.45
C GLN A 82 -7.18 6.16 19.06
N ILE A 83 -6.72 6.98 18.13
CA ILE A 83 -7.08 6.87 16.72
C ILE A 83 -5.99 6.12 15.96
N VAL A 84 -6.41 5.10 15.22
CA VAL A 84 -5.56 4.30 14.35
C VAL A 84 -6.10 4.39 12.93
N ILE A 85 -5.25 4.84 12.01
CA ILE A 85 -5.50 4.78 10.58
C ILE A 85 -5.04 3.41 10.08
N VAL A 86 -5.91 2.72 9.38
CA VAL A 86 -5.61 1.46 8.68
C VAL A 86 -5.85 1.69 7.20
N ALA A 87 -4.85 1.37 6.39
CA ALA A 87 -4.93 1.41 4.95
C ALA A 87 -4.63 0.04 4.34
N ASN A 88 -5.23 -0.20 3.17
CA ASN A 88 -5.00 -1.39 2.38
C ASN A 88 -4.91 -1.04 0.89
N THR A 89 -4.03 -1.70 0.15
CA THR A 89 -3.90 -1.51 -1.29
C THR A 89 -3.58 -2.82 -2.01
N HIS A 90 -3.77 -2.81 -3.32
CA HIS A 90 -3.22 -3.81 -4.23
C HIS A 90 -2.59 -3.07 -5.42
N LEU A 91 -1.26 -3.00 -5.46
CA LEU A 91 -0.52 -2.31 -6.53
C LEU A 91 -0.52 -3.12 -7.82
N TYR A 92 -0.22 -2.47 -8.94
CA TYR A 92 -0.20 -3.14 -10.24
C TYR A 92 0.79 -4.32 -10.27
N TRP A 93 0.43 -5.39 -10.97
CA TRP A 93 1.13 -6.68 -10.87
C TRP A 93 2.30 -6.86 -11.84
N ASP A 94 2.28 -6.15 -12.98
CA ASP A 94 3.23 -6.42 -14.07
C ASP A 94 4.67 -6.07 -13.66
N PRO A 95 5.60 -7.06 -13.66
CA PRO A 95 7.00 -6.83 -13.29
C PRO A 95 7.73 -5.87 -14.24
N GLU A 96 7.31 -5.78 -15.52
CA GLU A 96 7.92 -4.90 -16.52
C GLU A 96 7.52 -3.42 -16.32
N LEU A 97 6.51 -3.16 -15.49
CA LEU A 97 5.98 -1.83 -15.21
C LEU A 97 6.28 -1.39 -13.76
N ALA A 98 7.53 -1.57 -13.35
CA ALA A 98 8.04 -1.16 -12.04
C ALA A 98 7.82 0.33 -11.75
N ASP A 99 7.88 1.18 -12.77
CA ASP A 99 7.66 2.61 -12.63
C ASP A 99 6.18 2.97 -12.38
N VAL A 100 5.24 2.20 -12.93
CA VAL A 100 3.81 2.30 -12.60
C VAL A 100 3.58 1.93 -11.13
N LYS A 101 4.18 0.82 -10.67
CA LYS A 101 4.10 0.40 -9.26
C LYS A 101 4.66 1.46 -8.33
N LEU A 102 5.81 2.04 -8.68
CA LEU A 102 6.42 3.13 -7.92
C LEU A 102 5.56 4.39 -7.90
N ALA A 103 4.99 4.81 -9.04
CA ALA A 103 4.10 5.96 -9.10
C ALA A 103 2.87 5.76 -8.21
N GLN A 104 2.29 4.56 -8.21
CA GLN A 104 1.19 4.22 -7.31
C GLN A 104 1.63 4.23 -5.83
N ALA A 105 2.80 3.71 -5.49
CA ALA A 105 3.33 3.76 -4.12
C ALA A 105 3.58 5.20 -3.63
N LYS A 106 4.14 6.06 -4.48
CA LYS A 106 4.31 7.50 -4.20
C LYS A 106 2.96 8.19 -3.95
N TYR A 107 1.99 7.94 -4.82
CA TYR A 107 0.65 8.48 -4.67
C TYR A 107 -0.04 8.00 -3.40
N LEU A 108 0.10 6.71 -3.08
CA LEU A 108 -0.42 6.11 -1.85
C LEU A 108 0.10 6.83 -0.61
N LEU A 109 1.42 7.01 -0.49
CA LEU A 109 2.01 7.66 0.68
C LEU A 109 1.68 9.16 0.75
N SER A 110 1.58 9.84 -0.39
CA SER A 110 1.10 11.23 -0.44
C SER A 110 -0.34 11.37 0.05
N ARG A 111 -1.25 10.50 -0.42
CA ARG A 111 -2.65 10.46 0.02
C ARG A 111 -2.78 10.08 1.49
N LEU A 112 -1.97 9.13 1.96
CA LEU A 112 -1.90 8.75 3.37
C LEU A 112 -1.39 9.89 4.26
N ALA A 113 -0.36 10.62 3.84
CA ALA A 113 0.14 11.77 4.57
C ALA A 113 -0.96 12.83 4.73
N ARG A 114 -1.65 13.16 3.63
CA ARG A 114 -2.77 14.11 3.65
C ARG A 114 -3.90 13.64 4.56
N PHE A 115 -4.32 12.37 4.45
CA PHE A 115 -5.38 11.82 5.31
C PHE A 115 -4.95 11.83 6.78
N LYS A 116 -3.72 11.45 7.08
CA LYS A 116 -3.15 11.52 8.43
C LYS A 116 -3.22 12.95 9.00
N THR A 117 -2.84 13.96 8.22
CA THR A 117 -2.95 15.37 8.62
C THR A 117 -4.40 15.76 8.92
N LEU A 118 -5.34 15.43 8.03
CA LEU A 118 -6.77 15.74 8.24
C LEU A 118 -7.31 15.13 9.53
N ILE A 119 -7.00 13.86 9.81
CA ILE A 119 -7.41 13.18 11.04
C ILE A 119 -6.72 13.79 12.27
N SER A 120 -5.47 14.19 12.15
CA SER A 120 -4.73 14.83 13.24
C SER A 120 -5.37 16.17 13.63
N GLU A 121 -5.75 16.97 12.64
CA GLU A 121 -6.41 18.28 12.82
C GLU A 121 -7.83 18.14 13.36
N GLU A 122 -8.64 17.22 12.80
CA GLU A 122 -10.04 17.04 13.19
C GLU A 122 -10.20 16.54 14.64
N PHE A 123 -9.27 15.69 15.10
CA PHE A 123 -9.36 15.05 16.42
C PHE A 123 -8.30 15.50 17.42
N GLU A 124 -7.49 16.50 17.06
CA GLU A 124 -6.41 17.06 17.89
C GLU A 124 -5.50 15.97 18.48
N CYS A 125 -5.05 15.04 17.63
CA CYS A 125 -4.26 13.87 18.07
C CYS A 125 -3.17 13.52 17.06
N THR A 126 -2.25 12.62 17.46
CA THR A 126 -1.32 11.99 16.52
C THR A 126 -1.78 10.56 16.22
N PRO A 127 -2.52 10.33 15.12
CA PRO A 127 -3.04 9.01 14.82
C PRO A 127 -1.90 8.04 14.46
N SER A 128 -1.97 6.83 15.00
CA SER A 128 -1.10 5.73 14.58
C SER A 128 -1.50 5.29 13.16
N LEU A 129 -0.54 4.78 12.38
CA LEU A 129 -0.81 4.36 10.99
C LEU A 129 -0.31 2.95 10.75
N LEU A 130 -1.22 2.13 10.22
CA LEU A 130 -0.96 0.81 9.65
C LEU A 130 -1.29 0.82 8.16
N LEU A 131 -0.42 0.25 7.34
CA LEU A 131 -0.65 0.07 5.92
C LEU A 131 -0.37 -1.40 5.58
N ALA A 132 -1.38 -2.12 5.09
CA ALA A 132 -1.22 -3.47 4.59
C ALA A 132 -1.48 -3.53 3.07
N GLY A 133 -1.15 -4.65 2.45
CA GLY A 133 -1.56 -4.92 1.08
C GLY A 133 -0.61 -5.82 0.32
N ASP A 134 -1.01 -6.11 -0.92
CA ASP A 134 -0.16 -6.70 -1.94
C ASP A 134 0.49 -5.57 -2.75
N PHE A 135 1.81 -5.47 -2.64
CA PHE A 135 2.57 -4.44 -3.30
C PHE A 135 3.17 -4.90 -4.64
N ASN A 136 3.02 -6.19 -4.98
CA ASN A 136 3.64 -6.80 -6.17
C ASN A 136 5.13 -6.41 -6.32
N SER A 137 5.81 -6.30 -5.19
CA SER A 137 7.17 -5.74 -5.05
C SER A 137 7.93 -6.53 -3.99
N ILE A 138 9.17 -6.91 -4.28
CA ILE A 138 9.99 -7.77 -3.42
C ILE A 138 10.83 -6.95 -2.44
N PRO A 139 11.27 -7.51 -1.30
CA PRO A 139 12.12 -6.78 -0.37
C PRO A 139 13.39 -6.28 -1.08
N GLY A 140 13.70 -5.00 -0.89
CA GLY A 140 14.87 -4.35 -1.48
C GLY A 140 14.69 -3.81 -2.91
N ASP A 141 13.53 -4.01 -3.55
CA ASP A 141 13.25 -3.34 -4.82
C ASP A 141 12.95 -1.84 -4.65
N GLN A 142 12.75 -1.13 -5.77
CA GLN A 142 12.55 0.32 -5.75
C GLN A 142 11.28 0.75 -5.00
N VAL A 143 10.20 -0.04 -5.08
CA VAL A 143 8.94 0.25 -4.39
C VAL A 143 9.11 0.03 -2.90
N TYR A 144 9.67 -1.10 -2.50
CA TYR A 144 9.96 -1.43 -1.10
C TYR A 144 10.88 -0.37 -0.48
N ASN A 145 12.01 -0.05 -1.12
CA ASN A 145 12.96 0.93 -0.62
C ASN A 145 12.33 2.32 -0.48
N TYR A 146 11.51 2.73 -1.45
CA TYR A 146 10.76 3.99 -1.33
C TYR A 146 9.81 3.96 -0.12
N LEU A 147 9.03 2.89 0.08
CA LEU A 147 8.08 2.77 1.20
C LEU A 147 8.75 2.92 2.56
N VAL A 148 9.97 2.39 2.74
CA VAL A 148 10.71 2.47 4.01
C VAL A 148 11.68 3.65 4.11
N SER A 149 11.87 4.42 3.03
CA SER A 149 12.84 5.53 2.94
C SER A 149 12.61 6.67 3.94
N GLY A 150 11.36 6.88 4.38
CA GLY A 150 11.01 7.92 5.35
C GLY A 150 11.66 7.74 6.73
N ASN A 151 12.17 6.53 7.04
CA ASN A 151 12.91 6.22 8.26
C ASN A 151 14.43 6.33 8.13
N ALA A 152 14.95 6.56 6.92
CA ALA A 152 16.39 6.64 6.71
C ALA A 152 16.97 7.91 7.35
N LYS A 153 18.07 7.76 8.10
CA LYS A 153 18.89 8.89 8.56
C LYS A 153 19.34 9.72 7.34
N PRO A 154 19.54 11.04 7.45
CA PRO A 154 20.19 11.80 6.39
C PRO A 154 21.56 11.14 6.11
N ALA A 155 21.76 10.63 4.90
CA ALA A 155 23.09 10.21 4.47
C ALA A 155 23.89 11.48 4.17
N GLU A 156 25.14 11.54 4.63
CA GLU A 156 25.94 12.77 4.53
C GLU A 156 26.41 13.12 3.11
N ASP A 157 26.30 12.23 2.11
CA ASP A 157 26.96 12.44 0.80
C ASP A 157 26.26 11.81 -0.44
N ILE A 158 24.92 11.70 -0.49
CA ILE A 158 24.21 11.24 -1.70
C ILE A 158 23.16 12.29 -2.10
N GLU A 159 23.00 12.53 -3.40
CA GLU A 159 21.93 13.34 -4.00
C GLU A 159 20.60 13.05 -3.26
N GLU A 160 19.84 14.09 -2.92
CA GLU A 160 18.58 13.98 -2.14
C GLU A 160 17.59 13.02 -2.81
N GLU A 161 17.71 11.72 -2.53
CA GLU A 161 16.73 10.74 -2.93
C GLU A 161 15.39 11.11 -2.29
N GLU A 162 14.35 11.20 -3.11
CA GLU A 162 13.02 11.58 -2.68
C GLU A 162 12.53 10.62 -1.58
N LYS A 163 12.46 11.13 -0.34
CA LYS A 163 11.99 10.35 0.80
C LYS A 163 10.46 10.31 0.86
N ALA A 164 9.95 9.17 1.28
CA ALA A 164 8.53 9.00 1.56
C ALA A 164 8.04 10.03 2.61
N PRO A 165 6.87 10.66 2.40
CA PRO A 165 6.32 11.67 3.31
C PRO A 165 5.80 11.05 4.63
N VAL A 166 5.69 9.72 4.68
CA VAL A 166 5.27 8.98 5.86
C VAL A 166 6.34 7.96 6.21
N PRO A 167 6.96 8.04 7.40
CA PRO A 167 7.90 7.02 7.84
C PRO A 167 7.15 5.70 8.08
N LEU A 168 7.59 4.62 7.43
CA LEU A 168 7.02 3.27 7.54
C LEU A 168 8.14 2.23 7.73
N CYS A 169 7.88 1.25 8.60
CA CYS A 169 8.70 0.06 8.75
C CYS A 169 7.85 -1.17 8.45
N SER A 170 8.42 -2.17 7.75
CA SER A 170 7.77 -3.47 7.66
C SER A 170 7.76 -4.14 9.02
N VAL A 171 6.58 -4.62 9.43
CA VAL A 171 6.37 -5.29 10.71
C VAL A 171 7.11 -6.63 10.77
N TYR A 172 7.16 -7.36 9.65
CA TYR A 172 7.90 -8.61 9.58
C TYR A 172 9.40 -8.35 9.70
N GLU A 173 9.93 -7.40 8.93
CA GLU A 173 11.35 -7.03 8.97
C GLU A 173 11.82 -6.63 10.38
N VAL A 174 11.11 -5.73 11.06
CA VAL A 174 11.53 -5.26 12.40
C VAL A 174 11.35 -6.31 13.50
N THR A 175 10.54 -7.34 13.27
CA THR A 175 10.26 -8.37 14.29
C THR A 175 11.17 -9.59 14.14
N ARG A 176 11.32 -10.12 12.92
CA ARG A 176 12.11 -11.34 12.65
C ARG A 176 12.85 -11.36 11.30
N GLY A 177 12.71 -10.32 10.49
CA GLY A 177 13.10 -10.34 9.08
C GLY A 177 11.92 -10.68 8.17
N GLU A 178 11.96 -10.19 6.93
CA GLU A 178 10.94 -10.52 5.93
C GLU A 178 10.80 -12.03 5.70
N PRO A 179 9.56 -12.55 5.49
CA PRO A 179 9.36 -13.95 5.15
C PRO A 179 10.04 -14.29 3.81
N LYS A 180 10.30 -15.58 3.59
CA LYS A 180 10.87 -16.05 2.31
C LYS A 180 9.92 -15.84 1.14
N PHE A 181 8.63 -16.02 1.40
CA PHE A 181 7.59 -15.76 0.42
C PHE A 181 6.26 -15.52 1.13
N THR A 182 5.42 -14.74 0.45
CA THR A 182 3.98 -14.62 0.74
C THR A 182 3.16 -15.10 -0.45
N ASN A 183 3.71 -15.06 -1.66
CA ASN A 183 3.15 -15.68 -2.86
C ASN A 183 3.99 -16.90 -3.29
N CYS A 184 3.36 -18.00 -3.67
CA CYS A 184 4.05 -19.21 -4.14
C CYS A 184 3.32 -19.86 -5.33
N THR A 185 3.87 -19.67 -6.52
CA THR A 185 3.36 -20.21 -7.79
C THR A 185 4.47 -20.89 -8.60
N PRO A 186 4.15 -21.71 -9.62
CA PRO A 186 5.15 -22.43 -10.43
C PRO A 186 6.26 -21.59 -11.06
N GLY A 187 5.98 -20.32 -11.37
CA GLY A 187 6.93 -19.41 -12.03
C GLY A 187 7.45 -18.29 -11.14
N PHE A 188 6.89 -18.11 -9.96
CA PHE A 188 7.23 -16.99 -9.07
C PHE A 188 6.94 -17.36 -7.61
N THR A 189 7.96 -17.24 -6.75
CA THR A 189 7.81 -17.42 -5.30
C THR A 189 8.64 -16.35 -4.61
N ASN A 190 7.97 -15.42 -3.95
CA ASN A 190 8.62 -14.32 -3.23
C ASN A 190 7.64 -13.62 -2.27
N THR A 191 8.15 -12.66 -1.51
CA THR A 191 7.38 -11.81 -0.61
C THR A 191 6.86 -10.61 -1.38
N LEU A 192 5.53 -10.49 -1.46
CA LEU A 192 4.81 -9.41 -2.13
C LEU A 192 3.88 -8.65 -1.19
N ASP A 193 3.50 -9.30 -0.09
CA ASP A 193 2.51 -8.81 0.87
C ASP A 193 3.19 -8.31 2.13
N TYR A 194 2.80 -7.13 2.59
CA TYR A 194 3.43 -6.48 3.74
C TYR A 194 2.40 -5.91 4.69
N ILE A 195 2.75 -5.88 5.97
CA ILE A 195 2.13 -5.01 6.98
C ILE A 195 3.20 -3.99 7.37
N PHE A 196 2.97 -2.73 7.01
CA PHE A 196 3.78 -1.60 7.42
C PHE A 196 3.15 -0.88 8.60
N VAL A 197 3.99 -0.36 9.50
CA VAL A 197 3.61 0.50 10.61
C VAL A 197 4.43 1.78 10.60
N SER A 198 3.78 2.91 10.85
CA SER A 198 4.50 4.16 11.12
C SER A 198 5.02 4.14 12.56
N PRO A 199 6.34 4.26 12.79
CA PRO A 199 6.92 4.16 14.13
C PRO A 199 6.25 5.13 15.11
N SER A 200 5.84 4.59 16.27
CA SER A 200 5.14 5.33 17.31
C SER A 200 5.33 4.63 18.66
N ASP A 201 5.28 5.40 19.75
CA ASP A 201 5.21 4.82 21.08
C ASP A 201 3.81 4.31 21.46
N LEU A 202 2.78 4.72 20.71
CA LEU A 202 1.38 4.41 20.98
C LEU A 202 0.93 3.05 20.44
N ILE A 203 1.55 2.56 19.37
CA ILE A 203 1.28 1.23 18.82
C ILE A 203 2.60 0.53 18.53
N LYS A 204 2.79 -0.67 19.08
CA LYS A 204 3.99 -1.47 18.86
C LYS A 204 3.63 -2.88 18.42
N PRO A 205 4.27 -3.43 17.38
CA PRO A 205 4.11 -4.84 17.05
C PRO A 205 4.66 -5.70 18.19
N VAL A 206 3.92 -6.72 18.58
CA VAL A 206 4.27 -7.65 19.67
C VAL A 206 4.61 -9.02 19.11
N SER A 207 3.86 -9.47 18.12
CA SER A 207 4.03 -10.77 17.49
C SER A 207 3.59 -10.70 16.03
N ILE A 208 4.04 -11.69 15.25
CA ILE A 208 3.67 -11.89 13.85
C ILE A 208 3.15 -13.32 13.67
N LEU A 209 2.23 -13.50 12.72
CA LEU A 209 1.87 -14.82 12.22
C LEU A 209 3.09 -15.39 11.49
N GLN A 210 3.59 -16.53 11.95
CA GLN A 210 4.70 -17.21 11.30
C GLN A 210 4.19 -17.90 10.02
N LEU A 211 4.90 -17.66 8.92
CA LEU A 211 4.60 -18.30 7.64
C LEU A 211 5.39 -19.62 7.53
N PRO A 212 4.86 -20.63 6.81
CA PRO A 212 5.58 -21.87 6.55
C PRO A 212 6.94 -21.64 5.88
N ASP A 213 7.94 -22.43 6.28
CA ASP A 213 9.22 -22.50 5.56
C ASP A 213 9.01 -23.15 4.18
N PRO A 214 9.89 -22.86 3.18
CA PRO A 214 9.81 -23.46 1.84
C PRO A 214 9.80 -24.99 1.83
N GLU A 215 10.40 -25.62 2.83
CA GLU A 215 10.47 -27.08 2.98
C GLU A 215 9.26 -27.68 3.71
N SER A 216 8.29 -26.85 4.14
CA SER A 216 7.10 -27.33 4.85
C SER A 216 6.19 -28.15 3.91
N PRO A 217 5.68 -29.30 4.35
CA PRO A 217 4.67 -30.07 3.61
C PRO A 217 3.41 -29.29 3.27
N ASP A 218 3.10 -28.24 4.04
CA ASP A 218 1.91 -27.41 3.85
C ASP A 218 1.95 -26.61 2.53
N VAL A 219 3.16 -26.31 2.05
CA VAL A 219 3.42 -25.57 0.81
C VAL A 219 4.14 -26.44 -0.24
N ASP A 220 4.17 -27.76 -0.04
CA ASP A 220 4.84 -28.68 -0.98
C ASP A 220 4.27 -28.54 -2.39
N GLY A 221 5.17 -28.34 -3.36
CA GLY A 221 4.82 -27.91 -4.71
C GLY A 221 4.57 -26.41 -4.79
N PHE A 222 3.30 -26.01 -4.96
CA PHE A 222 2.87 -24.63 -5.18
C PHE A 222 1.47 -24.39 -4.59
N LEU A 223 1.09 -23.12 -4.51
CA LEU A 223 -0.23 -22.69 -4.07
C LEU A 223 -1.10 -22.26 -5.27
N PRO A 224 -2.45 -22.33 -5.16
CA PRO A 224 -3.22 -22.92 -4.06
C PRO A 224 -3.10 -24.45 -4.03
N ASN A 225 -3.40 -25.05 -2.87
CA ASN A 225 -3.41 -26.50 -2.68
C ASN A 225 -4.54 -26.92 -1.71
N HIS A 226 -4.47 -28.15 -1.18
CA HIS A 226 -5.51 -28.70 -0.29
C HIS A 226 -5.49 -28.11 1.12
N HIS A 227 -4.39 -27.50 1.55
CA HIS A 227 -4.25 -26.79 2.83
C HIS A 227 -4.53 -25.30 2.68
N HIS A 228 -4.15 -24.70 1.55
CA HIS A 228 -4.22 -23.26 1.30
C HIS A 228 -5.05 -22.93 0.05
N PRO A 229 -6.17 -22.19 0.18
CA PRO A 229 -7.09 -21.92 -0.93
C PRO A 229 -6.67 -20.74 -1.84
N SER A 230 -5.56 -20.06 -1.55
CA SER A 230 -4.99 -18.97 -2.34
C SER A 230 -3.53 -19.26 -2.65
N ASP A 231 -3.04 -18.68 -3.74
CA ASP A 231 -1.63 -18.58 -4.10
C ASP A 231 -0.81 -17.65 -3.18
N HIS A 232 -1.49 -16.83 -2.37
CA HIS A 232 -0.90 -16.05 -1.29
C HIS A 232 -1.18 -16.66 0.10
N LEU A 233 -0.20 -16.55 0.98
CA LEU A 233 -0.31 -16.89 2.39
C LEU A 233 -0.86 -15.69 3.18
N PRO A 234 -1.76 -15.91 4.14
CA PRO A 234 -2.21 -14.83 5.01
C PRO A 234 -1.05 -14.32 5.88
N ILE A 235 -0.88 -13.01 5.91
CA ILE A 235 0.02 -12.33 6.85
C ILE A 235 -0.78 -11.76 8.02
N GLY A 236 -0.15 -11.65 9.19
CA GLY A 236 -0.81 -11.20 10.41
C GLY A 236 0.16 -10.68 11.44
N ALA A 237 -0.29 -9.71 12.24
CA ALA A 237 0.49 -9.16 13.34
C ALA A 237 -0.42 -8.78 14.51
N GLU A 238 0.08 -8.96 15.72
CA GLU A 238 -0.53 -8.45 16.94
C GLU A 238 0.16 -7.17 17.37
N PHE A 239 -0.64 -6.19 17.79
CA PHE A 239 -0.15 -4.90 18.25
C PHE A 239 -0.60 -4.61 19.68
N GLU A 240 0.31 -4.04 20.47
CA GLU A 240 0.01 -3.44 21.76
C GLU A 240 -0.30 -1.96 21.57
N ILE A 241 -1.46 -1.51 22.06
CA ILE A 241 -1.83 -0.10 22.11
C ILE A 241 -1.51 0.44 23.50
N ARG A 242 -0.68 1.48 23.56
CA ARG A 242 -0.23 2.14 24.78
C ARG A 242 -0.96 3.46 24.99
N ARG A 243 -0.88 3.96 26.22
CA ARG A 243 -1.41 5.26 26.60
C ARG A 243 -0.40 6.34 26.22
N GLU A 244 -0.89 7.44 25.66
CA GLU A 244 -0.14 8.69 25.48
C GLU A 244 0.28 9.31 26.82
#